data_AF-A0A1W9VSY1-F1
#
_entry.id   AF-A0A1W9VSY1-F1
#
_cell.length_a   1.000
_cell.length_b   1.000
_cell.length_c   1.000
_cell.angle_alpha   90.00
_cell.angle_beta   90.00
_cell.angle_gamma   90.00
#
_symmetry.space_group_name_H-M   'P 1'
#
loop_
_entity.id
_entity.type
_entity.pdbx_description
1 polymer ?
#
loop_
_entity_poly.entity_id
_entity_poly.type
_entity_poly.pdbx_seq_one_letter_code
_entity_poly.pdbx_strand_id
1 'polypeptide(L)'
;MSTLQKVKSKISIKILILLTFFIYGNFMMFGEDVNFSFDFAFIKKNEVIPIKKNIALSDGDKFQLYIKAYDNVYCYIIYEDVQKKIIPFYHAKLEINTEYYFPGSFSYFQVEPPNGKEKFYIVISKDKISSIENSLSNNDNDKLIDDILRFKQEKNSFTDAPEKPAPMGGVSRGVESSKAVNYSGDSSYVKTIRFNH
;
A
#
# COMPACT_ATOMS: atom_id res chain seq x y z
N MET A 1 -38.29 -8.76 -62.13
CA MET A 1 -37.66 -8.98 -60.80
C MET A 1 -36.38 -8.13 -60.76
N SER A 2 -36.44 -6.97 -60.09
CA SER A 2 -35.59 -5.81 -60.41
C SER A 2 -34.25 -5.79 -59.67
N THR A 3 -33.22 -5.33 -60.39
CA THR A 3 -31.81 -5.22 -60.02
C THR A 3 -31.57 -4.35 -58.77
N LEU A 4 -32.56 -3.56 -58.35
CA LEU A 4 -32.53 -2.69 -57.17
C LEU A 4 -32.61 -3.45 -55.83
N GLN A 5 -33.12 -4.68 -55.82
CA GLN A 5 -33.27 -5.45 -54.57
C GLN A 5 -31.96 -6.13 -54.11
N LYS A 6 -31.02 -6.39 -55.04
CA LYS A 6 -29.73 -7.02 -54.76
C LYS A 6 -28.69 -6.08 -54.12
N VAL A 7 -28.85 -4.77 -54.27
CA VAL A 7 -27.88 -3.78 -53.75
C VAL A 7 -28.12 -3.48 -52.26
N LYS A 8 -29.38 -3.46 -51.81
CA LYS A 8 -29.71 -3.21 -50.39
C LYS A 8 -29.25 -4.34 -49.44
N SER A 9 -29.23 -5.59 -49.91
CA SER A 9 -28.80 -6.75 -49.09
C SER A 9 -27.30 -6.75 -48.78
N LYS A 10 -26.43 -6.31 -49.70
CA LYS A 10 -24.97 -6.34 -49.49
C LYS A 10 -24.45 -5.23 -48.58
N ILE A 11 -25.19 -4.12 -48.48
CA ILE A 11 -24.81 -2.96 -47.65
C ILE A 11 -25.15 -3.23 -46.17
N SER A 12 -26.29 -3.87 -45.88
CA SER A 12 -26.69 -4.20 -44.51
C SER A 12 -25.77 -5.22 -43.81
N ILE A 13 -25.19 -6.17 -44.56
CA ILE A 13 -24.28 -7.19 -43.98
C ILE A 13 -22.91 -6.60 -43.62
N LYS A 14 -22.39 -5.65 -44.41
CA LYS A 14 -21.10 -4.99 -44.12
C LYS A 14 -21.17 -4.07 -42.91
N ILE A 15 -22.31 -3.39 -42.70
CA ILE A 15 -22.51 -2.51 -41.54
C ILE A 15 -22.66 -3.35 -40.25
N LEU A 16 -23.31 -4.52 -40.33
CA LEU A 16 -23.47 -5.40 -39.17
C LEU A 16 -22.14 -5.99 -38.69
N ILE A 17 -21.24 -6.37 -39.62
CA ILE A 17 -19.90 -6.90 -39.27
C ILE A 17 -19.00 -5.82 -38.66
N LEU A 18 -19.11 -4.57 -39.13
CA LEU A 18 -18.34 -3.45 -38.57
C LEU A 18 -18.79 -3.08 -37.14
N LEU A 19 -20.10 -3.18 -36.87
CA LEU A 19 -20.67 -2.94 -35.54
C LEU A 19 -20.30 -4.05 -34.53
N THR A 20 -20.25 -5.31 -34.95
CA THR A 20 -19.75 -6.39 -34.07
C THR A 20 -18.27 -6.21 -33.72
N PHE A 21 -17.42 -5.72 -34.63
CA PHE A 21 -16.03 -5.42 -34.28
C PHE A 21 -15.89 -4.25 -33.30
N PHE A 22 -16.77 -3.25 -33.38
CA PHE A 22 -16.77 -2.11 -32.46
C PHE A 22 -17.28 -2.47 -31.05
N ILE A 23 -18.17 -3.46 -30.94
CA ILE A 23 -18.70 -3.93 -29.65
C ILE A 23 -17.76 -4.95 -29.00
N TYR A 24 -17.08 -5.80 -29.78
CA TYR A 24 -16.10 -6.76 -29.22
C TYR A 24 -14.70 -6.16 -28.99
N GLY A 25 -14.33 -5.07 -29.67
CA GLY A 25 -13.02 -4.42 -29.50
C GLY A 25 -12.84 -3.62 -28.21
N ASN A 26 -13.92 -3.30 -27.50
CA ASN A 26 -13.88 -2.52 -26.26
C ASN A 26 -13.92 -3.39 -24.98
N PHE A 27 -13.83 -4.71 -25.11
CA PHE A 27 -13.73 -5.63 -23.98
C PHE A 27 -12.32 -6.23 -23.86
N MET A 28 -11.27 -5.47 -24.21
CA MET A 28 -10.00 -5.68 -23.53
C MET A 28 -10.13 -5.02 -22.16
N MET A 29 -10.38 -5.87 -21.16
CA MET A 29 -10.15 -5.54 -19.77
C MET A 29 -8.78 -4.86 -19.67
N PHE A 30 -8.78 -3.58 -19.30
CA PHE A 30 -7.62 -2.96 -18.68
C PHE A 30 -7.37 -3.73 -17.38
N GLY A 31 -6.60 -4.82 -17.47
CA GLY A 31 -5.79 -5.22 -16.33
C GLY A 31 -4.81 -4.08 -16.15
N GLU A 32 -5.02 -3.22 -15.15
CA GLU A 32 -3.93 -2.40 -14.66
C GLU A 32 -2.77 -3.36 -14.38
N ASP A 33 -1.64 -3.18 -15.08
CA ASP A 33 -0.41 -3.86 -14.74
C ASP A 33 -0.02 -3.40 -13.33
N VAL A 34 -0.53 -4.12 -12.32
CA VAL A 34 -0.17 -3.90 -10.93
C VAL A 34 1.35 -4.09 -10.84
N ASN A 35 2.05 -2.97 -10.68
CA ASN A 35 3.50 -2.92 -10.83
C ASN A 35 4.26 -3.30 -9.56
N PHE A 36 3.59 -3.26 -8.40
CA PHE A 36 4.06 -3.84 -7.15
C PHE A 36 2.89 -4.11 -6.18
N SER A 37 3.06 -5.11 -5.31
CA SER A 37 2.11 -5.39 -4.22
C SER A 37 2.77 -5.83 -2.92
N PHE A 38 2.08 -5.61 -1.80
CA PHE A 38 2.53 -6.04 -0.47
C PHE A 38 1.33 -6.20 0.46
N ASP A 39 1.47 -7.04 1.48
CA ASP A 39 0.53 -7.06 2.60
C ASP A 39 1.05 -6.20 3.73
N PHE A 40 0.14 -5.53 4.42
CA PHE A 40 0.46 -4.73 5.60
C PHE A 40 -0.59 -4.91 6.70
N ALA A 41 -0.11 -5.03 7.94
CA ALA A 41 -0.95 -5.14 9.13
C ALA A 41 -0.35 -4.42 10.33
N PHE A 42 -1.24 -3.87 11.17
CA PHE A 42 -0.93 -3.42 12.52
C PHE A 42 -1.44 -4.48 13.49
N ILE A 43 -0.56 -5.10 14.27
CA ILE A 43 -0.89 -6.24 15.14
C ILE A 43 -0.82 -5.79 16.59
N LYS A 44 -1.92 -5.97 17.35
CA LYS A 44 -1.98 -5.68 18.79
C LYS A 44 -2.58 -6.89 19.49
N LYS A 45 -1.92 -7.41 20.54
CA LYS A 45 -2.39 -8.60 21.30
C LYS A 45 -2.71 -9.80 20.39
N ASN A 46 -1.90 -10.02 19.34
CA ASN A 46 -2.08 -11.04 18.31
C ASN A 46 -3.32 -10.89 17.40
N GLU A 47 -3.97 -9.73 17.44
CA GLU A 47 -5.09 -9.40 16.55
C GLU A 47 -4.65 -8.34 15.54
N VAL A 48 -5.01 -8.55 14.26
CA VAL A 48 -4.84 -7.52 13.24
C VAL A 48 -5.87 -6.41 13.45
N ILE A 49 -5.37 -5.21 13.71
CA ILE A 49 -6.17 -4.00 13.85
C ILE A 49 -6.26 -3.31 12.48
N PRO A 50 -7.47 -3.00 11.99
CA PRO A 50 -7.63 -2.21 10.77
C PRO A 50 -6.91 -0.87 10.89
N ILE A 51 -6.07 -0.53 9.92
CA ILE A 51 -5.28 0.72 9.92
C ILE A 51 -6.19 1.90 9.53
N LYS A 52 -7.04 2.30 10.48
CA LYS A 52 -7.85 3.52 10.42
C LYS A 52 -6.96 4.74 10.66
N LYS A 53 -7.52 5.93 10.39
CA LYS A 53 -6.81 7.22 10.54
C LYS A 53 -6.20 7.44 11.92
N ASN A 54 -6.86 6.93 12.98
CA ASN A 54 -6.41 7.01 14.37
C ASN A 54 -6.57 5.64 15.04
N ILE A 55 -5.51 5.14 15.67
CA ILE A 55 -5.52 3.93 16.50
C ILE A 55 -5.47 4.38 17.97
N ALA A 56 -6.39 3.90 18.80
CA ALA A 56 -6.34 4.15 20.24
C ALA A 56 -5.48 3.08 20.92
N LEU A 57 -4.41 3.51 21.57
CA LEU A 57 -3.57 2.66 22.40
C LEU A 57 -3.60 3.20 23.83
N SER A 58 -3.29 2.34 24.80
CA SER A 58 -3.10 2.72 26.19
C SER A 58 -1.64 2.50 26.57
N ASP A 59 -1.17 3.20 27.60
CA ASP A 59 0.19 2.99 28.13
C ASP A 59 0.43 1.51 28.46
N GLY A 60 1.60 1.01 28.06
CA GLY A 60 1.98 -0.39 28.19
C GLY A 60 1.39 -1.33 27.13
N ASP A 61 0.51 -0.87 26.23
CA ASP A 61 0.09 -1.66 25.09
C ASP A 61 1.30 -2.01 24.21
N LYS A 62 1.28 -3.25 23.70
CA LYS A 62 2.30 -3.78 22.81
C LYS A 62 1.74 -4.02 21.43
N PHE A 63 2.48 -3.63 20.41
CA PHE A 63 2.09 -3.82 19.02
C PHE A 63 3.28 -4.11 18.10
N GLN A 64 2.98 -4.63 16.92
CA GLN A 64 3.92 -4.89 15.84
C GLN A 64 3.38 -4.33 14.53
N LEU A 65 4.30 -3.98 13.63
CA LEU A 65 3.97 -3.76 12.22
C LEU A 65 4.40 -4.99 11.44
N TYR A 66 3.53 -5.49 10.57
CA TYR A 66 3.81 -6.61 9.68
C TYR A 66 3.77 -6.13 8.24
N ILE A 67 4.81 -6.43 7.46
CA ILE A 67 4.86 -6.21 6.02
C ILE A 67 5.29 -7.50 5.34
N LYS A 68 4.57 -7.95 4.31
CA LYS A 68 5.02 -8.99 3.38
C LYS A 68 5.10 -8.43 1.99
N ALA A 69 6.30 -8.36 1.42
CA ALA A 69 6.49 -7.85 0.09
C ALA A 69 6.30 -8.97 -0.94
N TYR A 70 5.52 -8.73 -2.00
CA TYR A 70 5.42 -9.64 -3.15
C TYR A 70 6.37 -9.27 -4.29
N ASP A 71 7.11 -8.18 -4.12
CA ASP A 71 8.10 -7.64 -5.03
C ASP A 71 9.30 -7.12 -4.26
N ASN A 72 10.40 -6.88 -4.98
CA ASN A 72 11.54 -6.15 -4.43
C ASN A 72 11.17 -4.67 -4.27
N VAL A 73 11.06 -4.19 -3.03
CA VAL A 73 10.63 -2.82 -2.72
C VAL A 73 11.52 -2.18 -1.67
N TYR A 74 11.61 -0.87 -1.65
CA TYR A 74 12.22 -0.10 -0.58
C TYR A 74 11.16 0.26 0.45
N CYS A 75 11.49 0.10 1.72
CA CYS A 75 10.62 0.45 2.84
C CYS A 75 11.32 1.43 3.77
N TYR A 76 10.59 2.47 4.14
CA TYR A 76 10.98 3.49 5.11
C TYR A 76 9.92 3.54 6.20
N ILE A 77 10.34 3.33 7.44
CA ILE A 77 9.51 3.46 8.64
C ILE A 77 10.15 4.56 9.49
N ILE A 78 9.48 5.68 9.60
CA ILE A 78 9.91 6.82 10.42
C ILE A 78 8.93 6.97 11.57
N TYR A 79 9.47 7.10 12.78
CA TYR A 79 8.70 7.30 13.99
C TYR A 79 8.82 8.75 14.45
N GLU A 80 7.70 9.37 14.81
CA GLU A 80 7.63 10.69 15.46
C GLU A 80 7.00 10.50 16.83
N ASP A 81 7.77 10.80 17.87
CA ASP A 81 7.33 10.67 19.26
C ASP A 81 6.44 11.85 19.72
N VAL A 82 5.98 11.79 20.97
CA VAL A 82 5.15 12.82 21.60
C VAL A 82 5.83 14.21 21.69
N GLN A 83 7.16 14.25 21.66
CA GLN A 83 7.96 15.48 21.65
C GLN A 83 8.26 15.98 20.23
N LYS A 84 7.69 15.33 19.20
CA LYS A 84 7.97 15.55 17.78
C LYS A 84 9.40 15.21 17.37
N LYS A 85 10.11 14.42 18.17
CA LYS A 85 11.41 13.90 17.77
C LYS A 85 11.20 12.86 16.68
N ILE A 86 11.90 13.04 15.57
CA ILE A 86 11.82 12.18 14.41
C ILE A 86 12.97 11.18 14.49
N ILE A 87 12.62 9.90 14.37
CA ILE A 87 13.52 8.76 14.51
C ILE A 87 13.35 7.87 13.27
N PRO A 88 14.34 7.80 12.38
CA PRO A 88 14.38 6.79 11.33
C PRO A 88 14.48 5.40 11.96
N PHE A 89 13.38 4.65 11.92
CA PHE A 89 13.30 3.35 12.57
C PHE A 89 13.81 2.23 11.65
N TYR A 90 13.43 2.27 10.38
CA TYR A 90 13.86 1.30 9.37
C TYR A 90 13.96 1.95 8.00
N HIS A 91 15.03 1.68 7.26
CA HIS A 91 15.17 2.09 5.87
C HIS A 91 16.00 1.05 5.10
N ALA A 92 15.34 0.16 4.35
CA ALA A 92 16.05 -0.84 3.57
C ALA A 92 15.15 -1.42 2.48
N LYS A 93 15.77 -2.23 1.62
CA LYS A 93 15.07 -3.05 0.64
C LYS A 93 14.42 -4.25 1.37
N LEU A 94 13.14 -4.45 1.10
CA LEU A 94 12.41 -5.68 1.41
C LEU A 94 12.56 -6.63 0.22
N GLU A 95 12.89 -7.87 0.54
CA GLU A 95 13.05 -8.93 -0.45
C GLU A 95 11.70 -9.56 -0.79
N ILE A 96 11.58 -9.97 -2.04
CA ILE A 96 10.38 -10.61 -2.58
C ILE A 96 9.96 -11.84 -1.74
N ASN A 97 8.66 -11.99 -1.52
CA ASN A 97 8.02 -13.06 -0.76
C ASN A 97 8.53 -13.23 0.69
N THR A 98 9.10 -12.19 1.27
CA THR A 98 9.64 -12.21 2.64
C THR A 98 8.72 -11.47 3.60
N GLU A 99 8.54 -12.06 4.78
CA GLU A 99 7.75 -11.49 5.87
C GLU A 99 8.64 -10.72 6.84
N TYR A 100 8.24 -9.49 7.15
CA TYR A 100 8.94 -8.59 8.05
C TYR A 100 8.03 -8.20 9.20
N TYR A 101 8.57 -8.33 10.41
CA TYR A 101 7.93 -7.89 11.64
C TYR A 101 8.80 -6.81 12.26
N PHE A 102 8.19 -5.67 12.58
CA PHE A 102 8.87 -4.55 13.23
C PHE A 102 8.33 -4.38 14.65
N PRO A 103 9.21 -4.26 15.67
CA PRO A 103 10.67 -4.16 15.58
C PRO A 103 11.41 -5.49 15.34
N GLY A 104 10.73 -6.63 15.44
CA GLY A 104 11.29 -7.96 15.15
C GLY A 104 10.22 -9.03 15.33
N SER A 105 10.46 -10.27 14.88
CA SER A 105 9.45 -11.35 14.92
C SER A 105 8.96 -11.70 16.32
N PHE A 106 9.81 -11.55 17.33
CA PHE A 106 9.50 -11.82 18.74
C PHE A 106 9.56 -10.56 19.63
N SER A 107 9.60 -9.38 19.00
CA SER A 107 9.75 -8.10 19.67
C SER A 107 8.58 -7.19 19.34
N TYR A 108 8.18 -6.37 20.29
CA TYR A 108 7.03 -5.46 20.15
C TYR A 108 7.47 -4.03 20.41
N PHE A 109 6.86 -3.09 19.71
CA PHE A 109 6.78 -1.73 20.20
C PHE A 109 5.94 -1.73 21.48
N GLN A 110 6.33 -0.91 22.45
CA GLN A 110 5.57 -0.69 23.65
C GLN A 110 5.25 0.78 23.74
N VAL A 111 3.99 1.10 24.04
CA VAL A 111 3.56 2.47 24.29
C VAL A 111 4.06 2.87 25.67
N GLU A 112 4.89 3.91 25.71
CA GLU A 112 5.50 4.42 26.94
C GLU A 112 4.95 5.81 27.27
N PRO A 113 4.80 6.16 28.56
CA PRO A 113 4.48 7.53 28.95
C PRO A 113 5.54 8.52 28.44
N PRO A 114 5.19 9.80 28.21
CA PRO A 114 3.91 10.43 28.57
C PRO A 114 2.84 10.27 27.49
N ASN A 115 1.57 10.36 27.90
CA ASN A 115 0.42 10.41 27.00
C ASN A 115 0.59 11.51 25.95
N GLY A 116 0.21 11.21 24.72
CA GLY A 116 0.40 12.12 23.61
C GLY A 116 -0.01 11.54 22.27
N LYS A 117 0.49 12.19 21.22
CA LYS A 117 0.25 11.78 19.85
C LYS A 117 1.56 11.36 19.23
N GLU A 118 1.58 10.14 18.75
CA GLU A 118 2.73 9.57 18.07
C GLU A 118 2.34 9.16 16.66
N LYS A 119 3.34 9.06 15.79
CA LYS A 119 3.12 8.73 14.39
C LYS A 119 4.16 7.77 13.86
N PHE A 120 3.70 6.83 13.05
CA PHE A 120 4.55 6.15 12.07
C PHE A 120 4.25 6.68 10.68
N TYR A 121 5.29 7.09 9.97
CA TYR A 121 5.27 7.32 8.54
C TYR A 121 5.86 6.08 7.87
N ILE A 122 5.01 5.40 7.10
CA ILE A 122 5.38 4.19 6.37
C ILE A 122 5.35 4.53 4.90
N VAL A 123 6.51 4.44 4.27
CA VAL A 123 6.69 4.61 2.84
C VAL A 123 7.18 3.29 2.27
N ILE A 124 6.49 2.77 1.27
CA ILE A 124 6.92 1.60 0.50
C ILE A 124 6.99 2.03 -0.95
N SER A 125 8.07 1.74 -1.66
CA SER A 125 8.25 2.14 -3.06
C SER A 125 9.02 1.11 -3.85
N LYS A 126 8.72 1.01 -5.15
CA LYS A 126 9.46 0.15 -6.07
C LYS A 126 10.93 0.57 -6.19
N ASP A 127 11.14 1.88 -6.28
CA ASP A 127 12.45 2.49 -6.41
C ASP A 127 12.83 3.30 -5.17
N LYS A 128 14.12 3.57 -4.99
CA LYS A 128 14.60 4.48 -3.94
C LYS A 128 14.05 5.89 -4.17
N ILE A 129 13.67 6.56 -3.09
CA ILE A 129 13.18 7.93 -3.15
C ILE A 129 14.34 8.86 -2.79
N SER A 130 14.99 9.43 -3.80
CA SER A 130 16.24 10.20 -3.64
C SER A 130 16.15 11.32 -2.59
N SER A 131 15.02 12.02 -2.49
CA SER A 131 14.85 13.06 -1.47
C SER A 131 14.90 12.50 -0.05
N ILE A 132 14.18 11.40 0.20
CA ILE A 132 14.15 10.71 1.50
C ILE A 132 15.53 10.15 1.83
N GLU A 133 16.19 9.48 0.87
CA GLU A 133 17.55 8.94 1.05
C GLU A 133 18.56 10.03 1.43
N ASN A 134 18.50 11.18 0.74
CA ASN A 134 19.37 12.31 1.01
C ASN A 134 19.12 12.91 2.41
N SER A 135 17.86 13.02 2.82
CA SER A 135 17.51 13.53 4.15
C SER A 135 17.95 12.56 5.26
N LEU A 136 17.82 11.24 5.03
CA LEU A 136 18.37 10.20 5.92
C LEU A 136 19.89 10.25 6.02
N SER A 137 20.61 10.35 4.89
CA SER A 137 22.08 10.38 4.89
C SER A 137 22.66 11.60 5.59
N ASN A 138 21.94 12.72 5.54
CA ASN A 138 22.36 13.98 6.18
C ASN A 138 21.87 14.10 7.63
N ASN A 139 21.10 13.13 8.14
CA ASN A 139 20.40 13.22 9.44
C ASN A 139 19.51 14.49 9.56
N ASP A 140 18.96 14.95 8.44
CA ASP A 140 18.09 16.13 8.38
C ASP A 140 16.64 15.72 8.63
N ASN A 141 16.35 15.50 9.91
CA ASN A 141 15.09 14.95 10.39
C ASN A 141 13.88 15.84 10.06
N ASP A 142 14.01 17.15 10.19
CA ASP A 142 12.92 18.09 9.90
C ASP A 142 12.55 18.02 8.43
N LYS A 143 13.56 18.04 7.54
CA LYS A 143 13.37 17.90 6.10
C LYS A 143 12.86 16.53 5.69
N LEU A 144 13.21 15.47 6.42
CA LEU A 144 12.75 14.10 6.13
C LEU A 144 11.22 14.00 6.15
N ILE A 145 10.57 14.60 7.14
CA ILE A 145 9.10 14.58 7.21
C ILE A 145 8.49 15.42 6.09
N ASP A 146 9.06 16.58 5.79
CA ASP A 146 8.60 17.42 4.68
C ASP A 146 8.74 16.69 3.33
N ASP A 147 9.83 15.96 3.11
CA ASP A 147 10.06 15.16 1.91
C ASP A 147 9.04 14.02 1.81
N ILE A 148 8.72 13.33 2.91
CA ILE A 148 7.68 12.28 2.94
C ILE A 148 6.30 12.86 2.64
N LEU A 149 5.96 13.99 3.26
CA LEU A 149 4.66 14.64 3.06
C LEU A 149 4.50 15.20 1.64
N ARG A 150 5.56 15.78 1.09
CA ARG A 150 5.59 16.23 -0.31
C ARG A 150 5.44 15.06 -1.26
N PHE A 151 6.20 13.98 -1.05
CA PHE A 151 6.09 12.76 -1.85
C PHE A 151 4.68 12.17 -1.81
N LYS A 152 4.04 12.16 -0.64
CA LYS A 152 2.63 11.75 -0.50
C LYS A 152 1.68 12.62 -1.33
N GLN A 153 1.87 13.94 -1.31
CA GLN A 153 1.01 14.87 -2.06
C GLN A 153 1.15 14.69 -3.56
N GLU A 154 2.39 14.51 -4.06
CA GLU A 154 2.68 14.26 -5.47
C GLU A 154 2.10 12.93 -5.98
N LYS A 155 1.98 11.95 -5.09
CA LYS A 155 1.53 10.58 -5.40
C LYS A 155 0.11 10.26 -4.94
N ASN A 156 -0.70 11.27 -4.56
CA ASN A 156 -2.09 11.12 -4.11
C ASN A 156 -3.09 10.58 -5.18
N SER A 157 -2.59 9.99 -6.27
CA SER A 157 -3.40 9.38 -7.33
C SER A 157 -3.76 7.91 -7.08
N PHE A 158 -3.43 7.34 -5.91
CA PHE A 158 -3.90 5.99 -5.58
C PHE A 158 -5.42 6.01 -5.38
N THR A 159 -6.13 5.42 -6.33
CA THR A 159 -7.34 4.68 -6.05
C THR A 159 -6.99 3.71 -4.93
N ASP A 160 -7.48 3.95 -3.72
CA ASP A 160 -7.55 2.91 -2.70
C ASP A 160 -8.27 1.71 -3.37
N ALA A 161 -7.51 0.72 -3.87
CA ALA A 161 -8.08 -0.58 -4.15
C ALA A 161 -8.81 -0.98 -2.86
N PRO A 162 -10.08 -1.41 -2.96
CA PRO A 162 -11.01 -1.33 -1.85
C PRO A 162 -10.39 -1.97 -0.61
N GLU A 163 -10.41 -1.23 0.51
CA GLU A 163 -10.07 -1.69 1.87
C GLU A 163 -11.03 -2.84 2.29
N LYS A 164 -11.13 -3.90 1.49
CA LYS A 164 -11.80 -5.14 1.81
C LYS A 164 -10.68 -6.08 2.23
N PRO A 165 -10.63 -6.50 3.50
CA PRO A 165 -9.75 -7.60 3.88
C PRO A 165 -10.11 -8.79 2.97
N ALA A 166 -9.20 -9.18 2.09
CA ALA A 166 -9.36 -10.41 1.34
C ALA A 166 -8.96 -11.54 2.29
N PRO A 167 -9.89 -12.45 2.66
CA PRO A 167 -9.50 -13.60 3.47
C PRO A 167 -8.57 -14.48 2.63
N MET A 168 -7.28 -14.48 2.95
CA MET A 168 -6.35 -15.43 2.32
C MET A 168 -6.53 -16.80 2.95
N GLY A 169 -7.09 -17.73 2.17
CA GLY A 169 -7.07 -19.16 2.46
C GLY A 169 -5.67 -19.72 2.28
N GLY A 170 -4.87 -19.72 3.33
CA GLY A 170 -3.56 -20.35 3.38
C GLY A 170 -3.21 -20.72 4.81
N VAL A 171 -2.94 -21.99 5.08
CA VAL A 171 -2.60 -22.49 6.42
C VAL A 171 -1.14 -22.17 6.71
N SER A 172 -0.85 -20.97 7.19
CA SER A 172 0.40 -20.62 7.86
C SER A 172 0.26 -20.89 9.36
N ARG A 173 1.00 -21.88 9.87
CA ARG A 173 1.12 -22.08 11.32
C ARG A 173 1.96 -20.94 11.90
N GLY A 174 1.28 -19.94 12.46
CA GLY A 174 1.90 -18.82 13.16
C GLY A 174 1.13 -17.52 12.90
N VAL A 175 0.30 -17.13 13.87
CA VAL A 175 -0.38 -15.83 14.06
C VAL A 175 -0.78 -15.06 12.78
N GLU A 176 -2.05 -15.24 12.39
CA GLU A 176 -2.94 -14.28 11.71
C GLU A 176 -2.47 -13.52 10.46
N SER A 177 -1.52 -14.03 9.66
CA SER A 177 -1.22 -13.42 8.34
C SER A 177 -2.45 -13.36 7.41
N SER A 178 -3.48 -14.17 7.68
CA SER A 178 -4.74 -14.24 6.92
C SER A 178 -5.63 -12.98 7.01
N LYS A 179 -5.30 -12.01 7.87
CA LYS A 179 -6.08 -10.76 8.05
C LYS A 179 -5.30 -9.50 7.61
N ALA A 180 -4.09 -9.64 7.08
CA ALA A 180 -3.36 -8.50 6.56
C ALA A 180 -4.07 -7.90 5.34
N VAL A 181 -3.92 -6.60 5.14
CA VAL A 181 -4.52 -5.92 3.99
C VAL A 181 -3.53 -5.94 2.85
N ASN A 182 -3.96 -6.46 1.71
CA ASN A 182 -3.20 -6.41 0.48
C ASN A 182 -3.29 -5.02 -0.14
N TYR A 183 -2.14 -4.43 -0.44
CA TYR A 183 -2.00 -3.18 -1.14
C TYR A 183 -1.29 -3.43 -2.48
N SER A 184 -1.82 -2.82 -3.52
CA SER A 184 -1.30 -2.92 -4.89
C SER A 184 -1.33 -1.55 -5.55
N GLY A 185 -0.33 -1.23 -6.37
CA GLY A 185 -0.32 0.02 -7.12
C GLY A 185 0.85 0.14 -8.09
N ASP A 186 1.05 1.36 -8.60
CA ASP A 186 1.98 1.59 -9.71
C ASP A 186 3.45 1.76 -9.29
N SER A 187 3.71 2.47 -8.19
CA SER A 187 5.10 2.82 -7.82
C SER A 187 5.40 2.98 -6.34
N SER A 188 4.44 3.42 -5.53
CA SER A 188 4.70 3.69 -4.11
C SER A 188 3.45 3.68 -3.25
N TYR A 189 3.60 3.66 -1.94
CA TYR A 189 2.54 3.74 -0.95
C TYR A 189 3.04 4.58 0.21
N VAL A 190 2.20 5.48 0.71
CA VAL A 190 2.53 6.30 1.89
C VAL A 190 1.35 6.30 2.86
N LYS A 191 1.57 5.75 4.06
CA LYS A 191 0.60 5.80 5.16
C LYS A 191 1.20 6.50 6.36
N THR A 192 0.36 7.32 6.99
CA THR A 192 0.66 7.86 8.32
C THR A 192 -0.29 7.19 9.30
N ILE A 193 0.27 6.34 10.15
CA ILE A 193 -0.46 5.77 11.28
C ILE A 193 -0.31 6.74 12.44
N ARG A 194 -1.44 7.22 12.95
CA ARG A 194 -1.48 8.06 14.14
C ARG A 194 -2.06 7.23 15.26
N PHE A 195 -1.40 7.26 16.41
CA PHE A 195 -1.98 6.72 17.61
C PHE A 195 -1.94 7.75 18.72
N ASN A 196 -3.01 7.74 19.50
CA ASN A 196 -3.10 8.52 20.72
C ASN A 196 -3.10 7.54 21.87
N HIS A 197 -2.39 7.88 22.93
CA HIS A 197 -2.44 7.21 24.22
C HIS A 197 -2.42 8.24 25.33
#